data_AF-A0AAJ3Z375-F1
#
_entry.id   AF-A0AAJ3Z375-F1
#
_cell.length_a   1.000
_cell.length_b   1.000
_cell.length_c   1.000
_cell.angle_alpha   90.00
_cell.angle_beta   90.00
_cell.angle_gamma   90.00
#
_symmetry.space_group_name_H-M   'P 1'
#
loop_
_entity.id
_entity.type
_entity.pdbx_description
1 polymer ?
#
loop_
_entity_poly.entity_id
_entity_poly.type
_entity_poly.pdbx_seq_one_letter_code
_entity_poly.pdbx_strand_id
1 'polypeptide(L)' 'MRIDIERISPDAPVLAPDEIEYMLDLYKSPDMQFKNENHAYKLGFDFALTCLGYTIVDKDTERE' A
#
# COMPACT_ATOMS: atom_id res chain seq x y z
N MET A 1 -1.34 -13.70 -3.12
CA MET A 1 -1.21 -12.25 -3.29
C MET A 1 -0.18 -11.75 -2.29
N ARG A 2 1.09 -11.78 -2.69
CA ARG A 2 2.19 -11.20 -1.92
C ARG A 2 2.34 -9.75 -2.36
N ILE A 3 1.61 -8.85 -1.70
CA ILE A 3 1.79 -7.41 -1.90
C ILE A 3 2.91 -6.86 -1.02
N ASP A 4 3.65 -5.89 -1.57
CA ASP A 4 4.73 -5.16 -0.90
C ASP A 4 4.59 -3.65 -1.14
N ILE A 5 5.28 -2.83 -0.35
CA ILE A 5 5.36 -1.37 -0.55
C ILE A 5 6.77 -1.03 -1.04
N GLU A 6 6.84 -0.45 -2.22
CA GLU A 6 8.09 -0.03 -2.83
C GLU A 6 8.24 1.48 -2.87
N ARG A 7 9.49 1.93 -2.71
CA ARG A 7 9.85 3.33 -2.87
C ARG A 7 10.06 3.66 -4.35
N ILE A 8 9.31 4.63 -4.85
CA ILE A 8 9.39 5.10 -6.24
C ILE A 8 10.04 6.49 -6.38
N SER A 9 10.13 7.26 -5.28
CA SER A 9 10.83 8.56 -5.25
C SER A 9 12.17 8.46 -4.51
N PRO A 10 13.27 9.02 -5.04
CA PRO A 10 14.54 9.07 -4.32
C PRO A 10 14.50 9.96 -3.07
N ASP A 11 13.57 10.92 -3.03
CA ASP A 11 13.39 11.85 -1.90
C ASP A 11 12.54 11.25 -0.76
N ALA A 12 11.85 10.13 -1.01
CA ALA A 12 11.10 9.44 0.01
C ALA A 12 12.04 8.71 0.99
N PRO A 13 11.77 8.78 2.31
CA PRO A 13 12.57 8.05 3.29
C PRO A 13 12.51 6.54 3.04
N VAL A 14 13.46 5.80 3.61
CA VAL A 14 13.39 4.34 3.62
C VAL A 14 12.47 3.94 4.75
N LEU A 15 11.40 3.21 4.44
CA LEU A 15 10.50 2.67 5.45
C LEU A 15 11.16 1.51 6.18
N ALA A 16 10.99 1.46 7.49
CA ALA A 16 11.37 0.31 8.28
C ALA A 16 10.40 -0.86 8.05
N PRO A 17 10.82 -2.13 8.24
CA PRO A 17 9.97 -3.29 7.97
C PRO A 17 8.64 -3.30 8.73
N ASP A 18 8.62 -2.78 9.95
CA ASP A 18 7.43 -2.64 10.79
C ASP A 18 6.45 -1.57 10.28
N GLU A 19 6.96 -0.47 9.71
CA GLU A 19 6.14 0.55 9.05
C GLU A 19 5.47 -0.03 7.79
N ILE A 20 6.20 -0.82 7.01
CA ILE A 20 5.67 -1.52 5.82
C ILE A 20 4.58 -2.50 6.23
N GLU A 21 4.83 -3.34 7.23
CA GLU A 21 3.86 -4.32 7.74
C GLU A 21 2.57 -3.63 8.21
N TYR A 22 2.69 -2.55 8.98
CA TYR A 22 1.55 -1.76 9.45
C TYR A 22 0.72 -1.17 8.30
N MET A 23 1.38 -0.57 7.30
CA MET A 23 0.68 0.00 6.14
C MET A 23 -0.01 -1.08 5.30
N LEU A 24 0.62 -2.25 5.13
CA LEU A 24 0.01 -3.38 4.42
C LEU A 24 -1.19 -3.94 5.15
N ASP A 25 -1.15 -3.99 6.49
CA ASP A 25 -2.30 -4.43 7.29
C ASP A 25 -3.48 -3.45 7.16
N LEU A 26 -3.22 -2.14 7.18
CA LEU A 26 -4.24 -1.11 6.91
C LEU A 26 -4.84 -1.24 5.51
N TYR A 27 -4.02 -1.51 4.50
CA TYR A 27 -4.49 -1.69 3.12
C TYR A 27 -5.35 -2.95 2.93
N LYS A 28 -4.96 -4.06 3.59
CA LYS A 28 -5.64 -5.36 3.50
C LYS A 28 -6.95 -5.43 4.30
N SER A 29 -7.09 -4.65 5.37
CA SER A 29 -8.24 -4.72 6.29
C SER A 29 -9.12 -3.45 6.31
N PRO A 30 -9.73 -3.02 5.19
CA PRO A 30 -10.71 -1.92 5.20
C PRO A 30 -12.02 -2.29 5.91
N ASP A 31 -12.26 -3.58 6.14
CA ASP A 31 -13.53 -4.16 6.60
C ASP A 31 -13.96 -3.73 8.02
N MET A 32 -13.07 -3.17 8.84
CA MET A 32 -13.46 -2.70 10.17
C MET A 32 -14.24 -1.39 10.16
N GLN A 33 -14.16 -0.57 9.10
CA GLN A 33 -14.77 0.77 9.10
C GLN A 33 -15.55 1.14 7.83
N PHE A 34 -15.24 0.55 6.67
CA PHE A 34 -15.75 1.02 5.37
C PHE A 34 -16.53 -0.06 4.61
N LYS A 35 -17.62 -0.56 5.20
CA LYS A 35 -18.39 -1.72 4.71
C LYS A 35 -18.97 -1.62 3.28
N ASN A 36 -18.93 -0.46 2.61
CA ASN A 36 -19.37 -0.30 1.21
C ASN A 36 -18.39 0.55 0.36
N GLU A 37 -17.24 0.94 0.90
CA GLU A 37 -16.34 1.92 0.29
C GLU A 37 -14.93 1.36 0.06
N ASN A 38 -14.75 0.05 0.13
CA ASN A 38 -13.46 -0.63 -0.05
C ASN A 38 -12.69 -0.14 -1.29
N HIS A 39 -13.39 0.08 -2.41
CA HIS A 39 -12.77 0.63 -3.63
C HIS A 39 -12.28 2.07 -3.44
N ALA A 40 -13.09 2.95 -2.87
CA ALA A 40 -12.72 4.36 -2.65
C ALA A 40 -11.60 4.48 -1.60
N TYR A 41 -11.63 3.64 -0.57
CA TYR A 41 -10.57 3.54 0.44
C TYR A 41 -9.24 3.13 -0.21
N LYS A 42 -9.22 2.04 -0.98
CA LYS A 42 -8.01 1.57 -1.66
C LYS A 42 -7.46 2.62 -2.62
N LEU A 43 -8.34 3.26 -3.41
CA LEU A 43 -7.95 4.34 -4.31
C LEU A 43 -7.33 5.53 -3.55
N GLY A 44 -7.93 5.94 -2.43
CA GLY A 44 -7.40 7.02 -1.59
C GLY A 44 -6.06 6.65 -0.94
N PHE A 45 -5.92 5.40 -0.50
CA PHE A 45 -4.69 4.87 0.09
C PHE A 45 -3.55 4.85 -0.95
N ASP A 46 -3.83 4.32 -2.15
CA ASP A 46 -2.86 4.27 -3.26
C ASP A 46 -2.43 5.67 -3.69
N PHE A 47 -3.39 6.62 -3.77
CA PHE A 47 -3.08 8.03 -4.06
C PHE A 47 -2.19 8.66 -2.97
N ALA A 48 -2.51 8.44 -1.69
CA ALA A 48 -1.72 8.96 -0.58
C ALA A 48 -0.29 8.40 -0.58
N LEU A 49 -0.12 7.09 -0.77
CA LEU A 49 1.20 6.47 -0.90
C LEU A 49 1.99 7.06 -2.06
N THR A 50 1.35 7.25 -3.21
CA THR A 50 2.00 7.84 -4.40
C THR A 50 2.49 9.26 -4.11
N CYS A 51 1.67 10.09 -3.45
CA CYS A 51 2.08 11.44 -3.02
C CYS A 51 3.26 11.42 -2.04
N LEU A 52 3.39 10.37 -1.24
CA LEU A 52 4.52 10.16 -0.33
C LEU A 52 5.74 9.52 -1.01
N GLY A 53 5.64 9.15 -2.29
CA GLY A 53 6.73 8.57 -3.07
C GLY A 53 6.86 7.05 -2.95
N TYR A 54 5.76 6.37 -2.64
CA TYR A 54 5.67 4.91 -2.55
C TYR A 54 4.56 4.35 -3.44
N THR A 55 4.61 3.05 -3.73
CA THR A 55 3.55 2.32 -4.43
C THR A 55 3.36 0.93 -3.82
N ILE A 56 2.17 0.36 -3.96
CA ILE A 56 1.93 -1.05 -3.67
C ILE A 56 2.22 -1.85 -4.94
N VAL A 57 2.98 -2.94 -4.80
CA VAL A 57 3.28 -3.88 -5.89
C VAL A 57 2.75 -5.26 -5.55
N ASP A 58 2.20 -5.96 -6.53
CA ASP A 58 1.85 -7.37 -6.40
C ASP A 58 3.02 -8.24 -6.90
N LYS A 59 3.76 -8.84 -5.97
CA LYS A 59 4.90 -9.71 -6.27
C LYS A 59 4.51 -11.05 -6.88
N ASP A 60 3.22 -11.40 -6.89
CA ASP A 60 2.74 -12.59 -7.59
C ASP A 60 2.48 -12.30 -9.09
N THR A 61 2.27 -11.03 -9.48
CA THR A 61 2.07 -10.63 -10.89
C THR A 61 3.39 -10.43 -11.65
N GLU A 62 4.50 -10.16 -10.95
CA GLU A 62 5.83 -9.99 -11.56
C GLU A 62 6.52 -11.31 -11.98
N ARG A 63 5.86 -12.47 -11.80
CA ARG A 63 6.40 -13.80 -12.12
C ARG A 63 5.85 -14.44 -13.40
N GLU A 64 4.96 -13.76 -14.13
CA GLU A 64 4.50 -14.16 -15.46
C GLU A 64 5.21 -13.37 -16.57
#